data_AF-G0LMH3-F1
#
_entry.id   AF-G0LMH3-F1
#
_cell.length_a   1.000
_cell.length_b   1.000
_cell.length_c   1.000
_cell.angle_alpha   90.00
_cell.angle_beta   90.00
_cell.angle_gamma   90.00
#
_symmetry.space_group_name_H-M   'P 1'
#
loop_
_entity.id
_entity.type
_entity.pdbx_description
1 polymer ?
#
loop_
_entity_poly.entity_id
_entity_poly.type
_entity_poly.pdbx_seq_one_letter_code
_entity_poly.pdbx_strand_id
1 'polypeptide(L)'
;MLDSDHSLDTIVGKRQSFLESLEKNSKDKCELETDLDISRSTVDRGIRELSNAGLVTSTNSDYQLTLAGRTALTAAQQYHRRLQEIDSGRDLLSTLPSGIDIADVFLDGASYAQASPEIPDRIIRYLFDSIESADVFRGVSPVALAGYLDEFYAVTTANGTIVKHVVDEDVVETLLAAPELRSGFIKQAQHDHVSLLSGDISFNYGLWIVDDIEAGIVFYTDTGVRGIIINDSDAAIQWAHNQWESVMADATSIHQSTPQVANSEISGDSRMENTVSSTEDIDVDSNLETNSNTETTDEIGAQTEQTAESDSASPHEDQTTQADTETSEFQDNSGS
;
A
#
# COMPACT_ATOMS: atom_id res chain seq x y z
N MET A 1 23.03 30.36 -29.22
CA MET A 1 23.29 28.91 -29.22
C MET A 1 24.51 28.72 -28.34
N LEU A 2 24.31 28.53 -27.03
CA LEU A 2 25.41 28.33 -26.09
C LEU A 2 25.99 26.94 -26.36
N ASP A 3 27.31 26.85 -26.50
CA ASP A 3 28.05 25.59 -26.67
C ASP A 3 27.54 24.55 -25.66
N SER A 4 27.05 23.41 -26.15
CA SER A 4 26.52 22.32 -25.32
C SER A 4 27.56 21.74 -24.37
N ASP A 5 28.85 21.90 -24.66
CA ASP A 5 29.97 21.46 -23.80
C ASP A 5 30.18 22.34 -22.55
N HIS A 6 29.48 23.48 -22.45
CA HIS A 6 29.55 24.42 -21.33
C HIS A 6 28.20 24.67 -20.67
N SER A 7 27.19 23.86 -20.99
CA SER A 7 25.92 23.93 -20.28
C SER A 7 26.07 23.45 -18.84
N LEU A 8 25.28 24.04 -17.95
CA LEU A 8 25.36 23.76 -16.52
C LEU A 8 25.09 22.28 -16.21
N ASP A 9 24.15 21.66 -16.91
CA ASP A 9 23.83 20.23 -16.80
C ASP A 9 25.03 19.34 -17.18
N THR A 10 25.74 19.66 -18.26
CA THR A 10 26.91 18.89 -18.70
C THR A 10 28.04 19.00 -17.68
N ILE A 11 28.30 20.20 -17.14
CA ILE A 11 29.32 20.40 -16.11
C ILE A 11 28.96 19.66 -14.83
N VAL A 12 27.73 19.83 -14.34
CA VAL A 12 27.25 19.18 -13.11
C VAL A 12 27.27 17.66 -13.26
N GLY A 13 26.71 17.11 -14.34
CA GLY A 13 26.70 15.67 -14.57
C GLY A 13 28.11 15.07 -14.69
N LYS A 14 29.03 15.75 -15.39
CA LYS A 14 30.42 15.28 -15.54
C LYS A 14 31.24 15.41 -14.26
N ARG A 15 30.93 16.39 -13.40
CA ARG A 15 31.73 16.77 -12.23
C ARG A 15 31.00 16.55 -10.90
N GLN A 16 29.95 15.74 -10.91
CA GLN A 16 29.13 15.48 -9.73
C GLN A 16 29.97 14.97 -8.54
N SER A 17 30.92 14.07 -8.79
CA SER A 17 31.80 13.54 -7.74
C SER A 17 32.63 14.61 -7.02
N PHE A 18 33.05 15.67 -7.72
CA PHE A 18 33.71 16.82 -7.09
C PHE A 18 32.73 17.60 -6.22
N LEU A 19 31.50 17.81 -6.69
CA LEU A 19 30.48 18.51 -5.93
C LEU A 19 30.12 17.73 -4.65
N GLU A 20 29.89 16.42 -4.76
CA GLU A 20 29.63 15.52 -3.64
C GLU A 20 30.79 15.50 -2.63
N SER A 21 32.04 15.46 -3.13
CA SER A 21 33.21 15.51 -2.26
C SER A 21 33.29 16.82 -1.47
N LEU A 22 32.91 17.96 -2.07
CA LEU A 22 32.92 19.28 -1.45
C LEU A 22 31.66 19.62 -0.63
N GLU A 23 30.62 18.78 -0.66
CA GLU A 23 29.36 19.03 0.04
C GLU A 23 29.53 19.06 1.55
N LYS A 24 30.35 18.14 2.09
CA LYS A 24 30.53 17.96 3.53
C LYS A 24 31.49 18.98 4.13
N ASN A 25 32.62 19.24 3.47
CA ASN A 25 33.69 20.11 3.95
C ASN A 25 34.43 20.76 2.77
N SER A 26 35.06 21.91 3.02
CA SER A 26 36.04 22.48 2.09
C SER A 26 37.28 21.58 1.99
N LYS A 27 37.89 21.49 0.81
CA LYS A 27 39.04 20.61 0.56
C LYS A 27 40.09 21.26 -0.34
N ASP A 28 41.36 20.95 -0.10
CA ASP A 28 42.44 21.30 -1.01
C ASP A 28 42.52 20.33 -2.22
N LYS A 29 43.49 20.56 -3.11
CA LYS A 29 43.65 19.69 -4.30
C LYS A 29 44.16 18.30 -3.96
N CYS A 30 45.04 18.17 -2.98
CA CYS A 30 45.61 16.89 -2.56
C CYS A 30 44.55 16.00 -1.93
N GLU A 31 43.66 16.59 -1.12
CA GLU A 31 42.50 15.92 -0.56
C GLU A 31 41.55 15.46 -1.66
N LEU A 32 41.25 16.31 -2.66
CA LEU A 32 40.42 15.92 -3.81
C LEU A 32 41.06 14.84 -4.69
N GLU A 33 42.39 14.85 -4.89
CA GLU A 33 43.11 13.77 -5.58
C GLU A 33 42.94 12.44 -4.85
N THR A 34 43.03 12.48 -3.52
CA THR A 34 42.93 11.29 -2.65
C THR A 34 41.51 10.76 -2.60
N ASP A 35 40.52 11.63 -2.37
CA ASP A 35 39.12 11.23 -2.20
C ASP A 35 38.49 10.70 -3.48
N LEU A 36 38.91 11.22 -4.63
CA LEU A 36 38.37 10.85 -5.93
C LEU A 36 39.23 9.83 -6.67
N ASP A 37 40.42 9.50 -6.15
CA ASP A 37 41.42 8.61 -6.78
C ASP A 37 41.71 8.99 -8.25
N ILE A 38 42.05 10.27 -8.48
CA ILE A 38 42.31 10.81 -9.81
C ILE A 38 43.58 11.65 -9.86
N SER A 39 44.15 11.79 -11.06
CA SER A 39 45.36 12.59 -11.25
C SER A 39 45.13 14.07 -10.93
N ARG A 40 46.19 14.73 -10.44
CA ARG A 40 46.28 16.18 -10.29
C ARG A 40 45.79 16.98 -11.49
N SER A 41 46.15 16.55 -12.70
CA SER A 41 45.72 17.22 -13.94
C SER A 41 44.20 17.20 -14.13
N THR A 42 43.54 16.15 -13.63
CA THR A 42 42.08 15.99 -13.67
C THR A 42 41.41 16.84 -12.60
N VAL A 43 41.98 16.92 -11.39
CA VAL A 43 41.52 17.84 -10.32
C VAL A 43 41.62 19.28 -10.78
N ASP A 44 42.78 19.70 -11.32
CA ASP A 44 43.01 21.05 -11.82
C ASP A 44 42.01 21.45 -12.90
N ARG A 45 41.66 20.51 -13.80
CA ARG A 45 40.66 20.74 -14.83
C ARG A 45 39.25 20.81 -14.25
N GLY A 46 38.88 19.88 -13.36
CA GLY A 46 37.56 19.82 -12.76
C GLY A 46 37.24 21.07 -11.93
N ILE A 47 38.15 21.47 -11.04
CA ILE A 47 38.02 22.69 -10.25
C ILE A 47 37.94 23.93 -11.13
N ARG A 48 38.74 24.02 -12.19
CA ARG A 48 38.67 25.16 -13.12
C ARG A 48 37.33 25.24 -13.82
N GLU A 49 36.80 24.12 -14.31
CA GLU A 49 35.48 24.06 -14.95
C GLU A 49 34.37 24.47 -13.96
N LEU A 50 34.40 23.96 -12.72
CA LEU A 50 33.43 24.28 -11.68
C LEU A 50 33.51 25.73 -11.19
N SER A 51 34.72 26.28 -11.03
CA SER A 51 34.91 27.68 -10.66
C SER A 51 34.53 28.64 -11.78
N ASN A 52 34.82 28.30 -13.03
CA ASN A 52 34.37 29.09 -14.18
C ASN A 52 32.84 29.09 -14.29
N ALA A 53 32.17 28.00 -13.88
CA ALA A 53 30.72 27.90 -13.79
C ALA A 53 30.13 28.54 -12.51
N GLY A 54 30.96 29.08 -11.61
CA GLY A 54 30.51 29.70 -10.36
C GLY A 54 30.00 28.72 -9.31
N LEU A 55 30.22 27.41 -9.47
CA LEU A 55 29.76 26.37 -8.55
C LEU A 55 30.73 26.14 -7.39
N VAL A 56 32.02 26.43 -7.60
CA VAL A 56 33.07 26.28 -6.60
C VAL A 56 33.85 27.57 -6.46
N THR A 57 34.15 27.96 -5.22
CA THR A 57 35.04 29.07 -4.91
C THR A 57 36.25 28.59 -4.11
N SER A 58 37.35 29.32 -4.19
CA SER A 58 38.56 29.06 -3.41
C SER A 58 38.70 30.04 -2.25
N THR A 59 39.03 29.57 -1.05
CA THR A 59 39.37 30.38 0.13
C THR A 59 40.60 29.78 0.79
N ASN A 60 41.68 30.55 0.95
CA ASN A 60 42.93 30.09 1.58
C ASN A 60 43.56 28.81 0.98
N SER A 61 43.35 28.57 -0.32
CA SER A 61 43.78 27.37 -1.07
C SER A 61 42.84 26.17 -0.99
N ASP A 62 41.78 26.26 -0.19
CA ASP A 62 40.73 25.25 -0.11
C ASP A 62 39.57 25.62 -1.03
N TYR A 63 38.92 24.61 -1.59
CA TYR A 63 37.75 24.73 -2.44
C TYR A 63 36.49 24.41 -1.65
N GLN A 64 35.42 25.14 -1.90
CA GLN A 64 34.10 24.90 -1.31
C GLN A 64 32.99 25.19 -2.30
N LEU A 65 31.84 24.55 -2.12
CA LEU A 65 30.66 24.84 -2.92
C LEU A 65 30.16 26.26 -2.64
N THR A 66 29.81 26.97 -3.71
CA THR A 66 28.96 28.16 -3.59
C THR A 66 27.50 27.73 -3.32
N LEU A 67 26.61 28.68 -3.04
CA LEU A 67 25.17 28.38 -3.00
C LEU A 67 24.69 27.77 -4.32
N ALA A 68 25.15 28.30 -5.47
CA ALA A 68 24.83 27.73 -6.77
C ALA A 68 25.36 26.29 -6.92
N GLY A 69 26.57 26.00 -6.43
CA GLY A 69 27.14 24.65 -6.41
C GLY A 69 26.30 23.66 -5.58
N ARG A 70 25.90 24.06 -4.37
CA ARG A 70 25.02 23.25 -3.51
C ARG A 70 23.66 23.00 -4.15
N THR A 71 23.00 24.05 -4.64
CA THR A 71 21.70 23.92 -5.31
C THR A 71 21.77 23.04 -6.56
N ALA A 72 22.83 23.17 -7.36
CA ALA A 72 23.04 22.33 -8.54
C ALA A 72 23.27 20.85 -8.16
N LEU A 73 24.05 20.59 -7.11
CA LEU A 73 24.26 19.24 -6.61
C LEU A 73 22.94 18.61 -6.13
N THR A 74 22.17 19.33 -5.31
CA THR A 74 20.86 18.86 -4.83
C THR A 74 19.92 18.56 -6.00
N ALA A 75 19.89 19.40 -7.03
CA ALA A 75 19.07 19.16 -8.22
C ALA A 75 19.52 17.90 -8.99
N ALA A 76 20.82 17.67 -9.14
CA ALA A 76 21.35 16.48 -9.78
C ALA A 76 21.04 15.20 -8.98
N GLN A 77 21.19 15.25 -7.66
CA GLN A 77 20.84 14.15 -6.76
C GLN A 77 19.34 13.82 -6.85
N GLN A 78 18.46 14.83 -6.84
CA GLN A 78 17.02 14.63 -7.02
C GLN A 78 16.69 14.01 -8.38
N TYR A 79 17.31 14.49 -9.46
CA TYR A 79 17.14 13.89 -10.79
C TYR A 79 17.54 12.40 -10.82
N HIS A 80 18.71 12.06 -10.29
CA HIS A 80 19.18 10.68 -10.24
C HIS A 80 18.28 9.80 -9.37
N ARG A 81 17.86 10.30 -8.21
CA ARG A 81 16.93 9.61 -7.32
C ARG A 81 15.61 9.30 -8.03
N ARG A 82 15.01 10.30 -8.70
CA ARG A 82 13.76 10.11 -9.46
C ARG A 82 13.91 9.08 -10.58
N LEU A 83 15.03 9.09 -11.31
CA LEU A 83 15.26 8.06 -12.33
C LEU A 83 15.41 6.66 -11.74
N GLN A 84 16.04 6.53 -10.57
CA GLN A 84 16.16 5.25 -9.88
C GLN A 84 14.80 4.74 -9.37
N GLU A 85 13.94 5.62 -8.85
CA GLU A 85 12.56 5.30 -8.45
C GLU A 85 11.72 4.84 -9.66
N ILE A 86 11.84 5.53 -10.79
CA ILE A 86 11.15 5.13 -12.04
C ILE A 86 11.70 3.79 -12.55
N ASP A 87 13.01 3.55 -12.43
CA ASP A 87 13.63 2.28 -12.82
C ASP A 87 13.17 1.12 -11.93
N SER A 88 13.07 1.32 -10.61
CA SER A 88 12.60 0.30 -9.66
C SER A 88 11.11 -0.03 -9.84
N GLY A 89 10.29 0.95 -10.23
CA GLY A 89 8.87 0.78 -10.55
C GLY A 89 8.58 0.45 -12.01
N ARG A 90 9.59 0.37 -12.89
CA ARG A 90 9.42 0.34 -14.35
C ARG A 90 8.48 -0.76 -14.83
N ASP A 91 8.68 -1.97 -14.32
CA ASP A 91 7.93 -3.14 -14.78
C ASP A 91 6.44 -3.01 -14.47
N LEU A 92 6.07 -2.48 -13.29
CA LEU A 92 4.69 -2.17 -12.96
C LEU A 92 4.16 -1.00 -13.80
N LEU A 93 4.84 0.15 -13.76
CA LEU A 93 4.41 1.39 -14.43
C LEU A 93 4.19 1.20 -15.93
N SER A 94 5.03 0.42 -16.59
CA SER A 94 4.91 0.13 -18.03
C SER A 94 3.67 -0.66 -18.43
N THR A 95 3.00 -1.31 -17.46
CA THR A 95 1.78 -2.09 -17.70
C THR A 95 0.50 -1.31 -17.44
N LEU A 96 0.61 -0.11 -16.85
CA LEU A 96 -0.54 0.73 -16.52
C LEU A 96 -0.99 1.54 -17.74
N PRO A 97 -2.29 1.90 -17.83
CA PRO A 97 -2.77 2.79 -18.87
C PRO A 97 -2.05 4.15 -18.82
N SER A 98 -1.61 4.67 -19.96
CA SER A 98 -0.87 5.95 -20.02
C SER A 98 -1.66 7.18 -19.56
N GLY A 99 -2.98 7.07 -19.53
CA GLY A 99 -3.90 8.14 -19.08
C GLY A 99 -4.41 7.96 -17.65
N ILE A 100 -3.81 7.08 -16.86
CA ILE A 100 -4.19 6.90 -15.46
C ILE A 100 -3.89 8.18 -14.68
N ASP A 101 -4.85 8.66 -13.90
CA ASP A 101 -4.73 9.92 -13.17
C ASP A 101 -4.04 9.71 -11.82
N ILE A 102 -2.72 9.60 -11.86
CA ILE A 102 -1.86 9.56 -10.66
C ILE A 102 -0.87 10.70 -10.77
N ALA A 103 -0.90 11.61 -9.81
CA ALA A 103 -0.03 12.77 -9.85
C ALA A 103 1.43 12.37 -9.56
N ASP A 104 2.39 13.04 -10.21
CA ASP A 104 3.83 12.79 -10.01
C ASP A 104 4.27 12.91 -8.54
N VAL A 105 3.58 13.78 -7.78
CA VAL A 105 3.78 13.94 -6.34
C VAL A 105 3.57 12.64 -5.56
N PHE A 106 2.64 11.77 -5.98
CA PHE A 106 2.44 10.46 -5.36
C PHE A 106 3.54 9.46 -5.74
N LEU A 107 4.21 9.66 -6.89
CA LEU A 107 5.27 8.79 -7.38
C LEU A 107 6.67 9.17 -6.83
N ASP A 108 6.84 10.39 -6.30
CA ASP A 108 8.09 10.86 -5.66
C ASP A 108 8.43 10.05 -4.41
N GLY A 109 9.52 9.30 -4.43
CA GLY A 109 9.92 8.48 -3.28
C GLY A 109 9.03 7.27 -3.05
N ALA A 110 8.17 6.90 -4.01
CA ALA A 110 7.28 5.76 -3.86
C ALA A 110 8.04 4.43 -3.92
N SER A 111 7.52 3.45 -3.20
CA SER A 111 7.91 2.04 -3.28
C SER A 111 6.92 1.26 -4.13
N TYR A 112 7.42 0.34 -4.94
CA TYR A 112 6.65 -0.41 -5.92
C TYR A 112 6.69 -1.91 -5.60
N ALA A 113 5.53 -2.57 -5.64
CA ALA A 113 5.41 -4.01 -5.54
C ALA A 113 4.59 -4.53 -6.72
N GLN A 114 5.13 -5.48 -7.48
CA GLN A 114 4.42 -6.11 -8.61
C GLN A 114 4.08 -7.55 -8.27
N ALA A 115 2.89 -8.00 -8.68
CA ALA A 115 2.49 -9.39 -8.54
C ALA A 115 3.45 -10.27 -9.33
N SER A 116 3.99 -11.31 -8.69
CA SER A 116 4.82 -12.31 -9.36
C SER A 116 3.95 -13.48 -9.84
N PRO A 117 4.30 -14.15 -10.95
CA PRO A 117 3.51 -15.29 -11.42
C PRO A 117 3.46 -16.46 -10.43
N GLU A 118 4.48 -16.61 -9.58
CA GLU A 118 4.62 -17.71 -8.64
C GLU A 118 3.66 -17.58 -7.46
N ILE A 119 3.51 -16.37 -6.92
CA ILE A 119 2.60 -16.07 -5.80
C ILE A 119 1.99 -14.67 -6.03
N PRO A 120 1.03 -14.54 -6.97
CA PRO A 120 0.53 -13.24 -7.42
C PRO A 120 -0.10 -12.41 -6.31
N ASP A 121 -0.71 -13.07 -5.35
CA ASP A 121 -1.42 -12.46 -4.25
C ASP A 121 -0.54 -12.03 -3.09
N ARG A 122 0.72 -12.45 -3.03
CA ARG A 122 1.63 -12.09 -1.92
C ARG A 122 1.70 -10.58 -1.69
N ILE A 123 1.55 -9.78 -2.73
CA ILE A 123 1.61 -8.32 -2.63
C ILE A 123 0.43 -7.72 -1.88
N ILE A 124 -0.74 -8.37 -1.81
CA ILE A 124 -1.88 -7.82 -1.04
C ILE A 124 -1.55 -7.72 0.44
N ARG A 125 -0.58 -8.52 0.92
CA ARG A 125 -0.09 -8.44 2.29
C ARG A 125 0.44 -7.07 2.66
N TYR A 126 1.01 -6.30 1.72
CA TYR A 126 1.42 -4.93 2.02
C TYR A 126 0.25 -4.08 2.51
N LEU A 127 -0.93 -4.20 1.89
CA LEU A 127 -2.14 -3.51 2.36
C LEU A 127 -2.56 -3.98 3.76
N PHE A 128 -2.54 -5.29 4.00
CA PHE A 128 -2.95 -5.84 5.29
C PHE A 128 -1.97 -5.50 6.41
N ASP A 129 -0.68 -5.58 6.16
CA ASP A 129 0.38 -5.19 7.09
C ASP A 129 0.22 -3.70 7.48
N SER A 130 -0.14 -2.82 6.53
CA SER A 130 -0.45 -1.41 6.82
C SER A 130 -1.69 -1.24 7.70
N ILE A 131 -2.74 -2.05 7.52
CA ILE A 131 -3.98 -1.98 8.31
C ILE A 131 -3.79 -2.53 9.72
N GLU A 132 -3.03 -3.62 9.88
CA GLU A 132 -2.87 -4.32 11.16
C GLU A 132 -2.33 -3.41 12.27
N SER A 133 -1.45 -2.48 11.93
CA SER A 133 -0.88 -1.50 12.86
C SER A 133 -1.65 -0.18 12.96
N ALA A 134 -2.73 0.00 12.20
CA ALA A 134 -3.37 1.29 12.04
C ALA A 134 -4.42 1.59 13.13
N ASP A 135 -4.42 2.83 13.62
CA ASP A 135 -5.51 3.37 14.44
C ASP A 135 -6.68 3.83 13.56
N VAL A 136 -6.39 4.35 12.37
CA VAL A 136 -7.36 4.87 11.41
C VAL A 136 -7.01 4.42 9.99
N PHE A 137 -7.97 3.74 9.36
CA PHE A 137 -7.90 3.35 7.96
C PHE A 137 -8.92 4.13 7.13
N ARG A 138 -8.47 4.72 6.04
CA ARG A 138 -9.33 5.32 5.01
C ARG A 138 -9.11 4.59 3.69
N GLY A 139 -10.18 4.13 3.05
CA GLY A 139 -10.11 3.36 1.81
C GLY A 139 -11.07 3.86 0.73
N VAL A 140 -10.69 3.64 -0.53
CA VAL A 140 -11.55 3.70 -1.70
C VAL A 140 -11.33 2.42 -2.51
N SER A 141 -12.40 1.70 -2.84
CA SER A 141 -12.32 0.45 -3.60
C SER A 141 -13.28 0.43 -4.79
N PRO A 142 -12.79 0.68 -6.01
CA PRO A 142 -13.57 0.47 -7.23
C PRO A 142 -13.76 -1.01 -7.57
N VAL A 143 -12.98 -1.90 -6.97
CA VAL A 143 -13.04 -3.36 -7.19
C VAL A 143 -12.96 -4.08 -5.84
N ALA A 144 -13.84 -5.06 -5.63
CA ALA A 144 -13.75 -6.00 -4.52
C ALA A 144 -12.97 -7.26 -4.92
N LEU A 145 -11.97 -7.62 -4.11
CA LEU A 145 -11.24 -8.87 -4.28
C LEU A 145 -11.90 -9.96 -3.42
N ALA A 146 -12.84 -10.71 -4.01
CA ALA A 146 -13.68 -11.67 -3.28
C ALA A 146 -12.89 -12.65 -2.38
N GLY A 147 -11.72 -13.12 -2.85
CA GLY A 147 -10.85 -14.04 -2.09
C GLY A 147 -10.21 -13.44 -0.82
N TYR A 148 -10.26 -12.11 -0.66
CA TYR A 148 -9.64 -11.36 0.44
C TYR A 148 -10.66 -10.65 1.34
N LEU A 149 -11.97 -10.78 1.07
CA LEU A 149 -13.00 -10.07 1.84
C LEU A 149 -13.01 -10.46 3.31
N ASP A 150 -12.90 -11.76 3.62
CA ASP A 150 -12.89 -12.25 5.00
C ASP A 150 -11.65 -11.78 5.77
N GLU A 151 -10.48 -11.80 5.10
CA GLU A 151 -9.23 -11.33 5.69
C GLU A 151 -9.26 -9.81 5.90
N PHE A 152 -9.72 -9.04 4.91
CA PHE A 152 -9.92 -7.60 5.02
C PHE A 152 -10.88 -7.27 6.16
N TYR A 153 -11.99 -8.00 6.30
CA TYR A 153 -12.91 -7.87 7.44
C TYR A 153 -12.20 -8.15 8.77
N ALA A 154 -11.42 -9.23 8.85
CA ALA A 154 -10.71 -9.59 10.07
C ALA A 154 -9.72 -8.51 10.50
N VAL A 155 -8.85 -8.04 9.60
CA VAL A 155 -7.82 -7.03 9.94
C VAL A 155 -8.44 -5.67 10.27
N THR A 156 -9.49 -5.27 9.56
CA THR A 156 -10.16 -3.97 9.80
C THR A 156 -11.00 -3.94 11.08
N THR A 157 -11.32 -5.10 11.67
CA THR A 157 -12.16 -5.18 12.89
C THR A 157 -11.43 -5.70 14.12
N ALA A 158 -10.22 -6.22 14.00
CA ALA A 158 -9.50 -6.87 15.09
C ALA A 158 -9.08 -5.91 16.23
N ASN A 159 -8.60 -4.70 15.89
CA ASN A 159 -7.86 -3.84 16.84
C ASN A 159 -8.58 -2.54 17.21
N GLY A 160 -9.89 -2.43 16.95
CA GLY A 160 -10.64 -1.19 17.17
C GLY A 160 -10.28 -0.06 16.20
N THR A 161 -9.55 -0.38 15.12
CA THR A 161 -9.22 0.52 14.01
C THR A 161 -10.48 1.22 13.50
N ILE A 162 -10.41 2.55 13.40
CA ILE A 162 -11.50 3.35 12.84
C ILE A 162 -11.41 3.28 11.33
N VAL A 163 -12.40 2.66 10.69
CA VAL A 163 -12.42 2.39 9.26
C VAL A 163 -13.42 3.32 8.58
N LYS A 164 -12.96 4.05 7.57
CA LYS A 164 -13.82 4.84 6.67
C LYS A 164 -13.55 4.43 5.23
N HIS A 165 -14.46 3.70 4.62
CA HIS A 165 -14.20 3.05 3.35
C HIS A 165 -15.34 3.32 2.37
N VAL A 166 -15.01 3.91 1.23
CA VAL A 166 -15.93 4.05 0.10
C VAL A 166 -15.74 2.88 -0.86
N VAL A 167 -16.84 2.22 -1.19
CA VAL A 167 -16.89 1.12 -2.14
C VAL A 167 -17.74 1.57 -3.32
N ASP A 168 -17.37 1.15 -4.52
CA ASP A 168 -18.15 1.46 -5.73
C ASP A 168 -19.58 0.94 -5.63
N GLU A 169 -20.54 1.68 -6.18
CA GLU A 169 -21.95 1.29 -6.17
C GLU A 169 -22.19 -0.07 -6.84
N ASP A 170 -21.56 -0.33 -8.00
CA ASP A 170 -21.72 -1.61 -8.71
C ASP A 170 -21.14 -2.78 -7.89
N VAL A 171 -20.07 -2.52 -7.14
CA VAL A 171 -19.47 -3.49 -6.22
C VAL A 171 -20.40 -3.76 -5.03
N VAL A 172 -20.98 -2.73 -4.43
CA VAL A 172 -21.95 -2.87 -3.34
C VAL A 172 -23.16 -3.69 -3.79
N GLU A 173 -23.75 -3.36 -4.96
CA GLU A 173 -24.87 -4.11 -5.52
C GLU A 173 -24.53 -5.58 -5.73
N THR A 174 -23.35 -5.86 -6.30
CA THR A 174 -22.87 -7.22 -6.55
C THR A 174 -22.67 -8.01 -5.25
N LEU A 175 -22.05 -7.40 -4.23
CA LEU A 175 -21.84 -8.04 -2.92
C LEU A 175 -23.16 -8.33 -2.20
N LEU A 176 -24.16 -7.44 -2.33
CA LEU A 176 -25.49 -7.64 -1.74
C LEU A 176 -26.30 -8.69 -2.48
N ALA A 177 -26.08 -8.88 -3.79
CA ALA A 177 -26.77 -9.89 -4.60
C ALA A 177 -26.21 -11.31 -4.40
N ALA A 178 -24.95 -11.46 -3.99
CA ALA A 178 -24.27 -12.74 -3.75
C ALA A 178 -24.49 -13.27 -2.31
N PRO A 179 -25.32 -14.31 -2.08
CA PRO A 179 -25.67 -14.75 -0.72
C PRO A 179 -24.48 -15.13 0.17
N GLU A 180 -23.43 -15.71 -0.43
CA GLU A 180 -22.20 -16.12 0.24
C GLU A 180 -21.34 -14.95 0.72
N LEU A 181 -21.36 -13.80 0.03
CA LEU A 181 -20.59 -12.60 0.40
C LEU A 181 -21.42 -11.61 1.23
N ARG A 182 -22.74 -11.56 0.98
CA ARG A 182 -23.67 -10.62 1.59
C ARG A 182 -23.62 -10.61 3.11
N SER A 183 -23.56 -11.78 3.74
CA SER A 183 -23.60 -11.88 5.21
C SER A 183 -22.37 -11.26 5.87
N GLY A 184 -21.17 -11.51 5.33
CA GLY A 184 -19.93 -10.91 5.79
C GLY A 184 -19.90 -9.40 5.56
N PHE A 185 -20.30 -8.96 4.36
CA PHE A 185 -20.36 -7.55 4.01
C PHE A 185 -21.32 -6.75 4.91
N ILE A 186 -22.53 -7.26 5.16
CA ILE A 186 -23.48 -6.62 6.09
C ILE A 186 -22.93 -6.59 7.51
N LYS A 187 -22.28 -7.67 7.97
CA LYS A 187 -21.68 -7.72 9.31
C LYS A 187 -20.58 -6.66 9.46
N GLN A 188 -19.76 -6.44 8.42
CA GLN A 188 -18.76 -5.38 8.39
C GLN A 188 -19.40 -3.99 8.43
N ALA A 189 -20.43 -3.74 7.61
CA ALA A 189 -21.14 -2.46 7.55
C ALA A 189 -21.86 -2.10 8.85
N GLN A 190 -22.15 -3.07 9.71
CA GLN A 190 -22.78 -2.89 11.01
C GLN A 190 -21.78 -2.81 12.17
N HIS A 191 -20.48 -2.95 11.92
CA HIS A 191 -19.47 -2.91 12.98
C HIS A 191 -19.28 -1.47 13.48
N ASP A 192 -19.22 -1.28 14.81
CA ASP A 192 -19.25 0.06 15.44
C ASP A 192 -18.11 0.99 15.00
N HIS A 193 -16.96 0.43 14.63
CA HIS A 193 -15.77 1.18 14.20
C HIS A 193 -15.67 1.32 12.67
N VAL A 194 -16.65 0.81 11.92
CA VAL A 194 -16.63 0.78 10.45
C VAL A 194 -17.71 1.71 9.90
N SER A 195 -17.29 2.65 9.07
CA SER A 195 -18.15 3.47 8.22
C SER A 195 -17.94 3.04 6.77
N LEU A 196 -18.84 2.18 6.26
CA LEU A 196 -18.90 1.83 4.84
C LEU A 196 -19.83 2.78 4.09
N LEU A 197 -19.35 3.32 2.99
CA LEU A 197 -20.09 4.21 2.09
C LEU A 197 -20.08 3.65 0.67
N SER A 198 -21.13 3.94 -0.09
CA SER A 198 -21.27 3.67 -1.51
C SER A 198 -21.09 4.97 -2.27
N GLY A 199 -20.34 5.00 -3.37
CA GLY A 199 -20.17 6.19 -4.20
C GLY A 199 -19.73 5.86 -5.61
N ASP A 200 -19.86 6.83 -6.51
CA ASP A 200 -19.34 6.77 -7.88
C ASP A 200 -17.83 7.05 -7.86
N ILE A 201 -17.01 6.06 -8.24
CA ILE A 201 -15.55 6.16 -8.21
C ILE A 201 -15.03 6.37 -9.63
N SER A 202 -14.51 7.56 -9.90
CA SER A 202 -14.05 7.96 -11.24
C SER A 202 -12.71 7.37 -11.69
N PHE A 203 -12.06 6.55 -10.85
CA PHE A 203 -10.76 5.94 -11.12
C PHE A 203 -10.75 4.43 -10.85
N ASN A 204 -9.91 3.70 -11.59
CA ASN A 204 -9.91 2.23 -11.62
C ASN A 204 -8.81 1.58 -10.74
N TYR A 205 -8.39 2.27 -9.68
CA TYR A 205 -7.40 1.78 -8.73
C TYR A 205 -7.95 1.91 -7.30
N GLY A 206 -7.59 0.99 -6.41
CA GLY A 206 -7.92 1.14 -5.00
C GLY A 206 -6.93 2.11 -4.36
N LEU A 207 -7.40 2.88 -3.39
CA LEU A 207 -6.60 3.84 -2.64
C LEU A 207 -6.78 3.57 -1.16
N TRP A 208 -5.70 3.61 -0.39
CA TRP A 208 -5.79 3.64 1.07
C TRP A 208 -4.88 4.69 1.69
N ILE A 209 -5.24 5.10 2.91
CA ILE A 209 -4.46 5.96 3.78
C ILE A 209 -4.56 5.38 5.19
N VAL A 210 -3.42 5.19 5.84
CA VAL A 210 -3.34 4.76 7.25
C VAL A 210 -2.66 5.82 8.08
N ASP A 211 -3.30 6.18 9.21
CA ASP A 211 -2.80 7.11 10.24
C ASP A 211 -2.23 8.45 9.78
N ASP A 212 -2.51 8.84 8.53
CA ASP A 212 -1.92 10.01 7.87
C ASP A 212 -0.37 9.95 7.81
N ILE A 213 0.20 8.72 7.84
CA ILE A 213 1.64 8.44 7.74
C ILE A 213 2.02 7.64 6.49
N GLU A 214 1.05 6.98 5.85
CA GLU A 214 1.27 6.20 4.65
C GLU A 214 0.01 6.23 3.79
N ALA A 215 0.20 6.31 2.47
CA ALA A 215 -0.84 6.10 1.49
C ALA A 215 -0.39 5.07 0.45
N GLY A 216 -1.33 4.32 -0.08
CA GLY A 216 -1.05 3.34 -1.11
C GLY A 216 -2.13 3.23 -2.17
N ILE A 217 -1.72 2.75 -3.34
CA ILE A 217 -2.56 2.48 -4.49
C ILE A 217 -2.45 0.99 -4.81
N VAL A 218 -3.58 0.34 -5.06
CA VAL A 218 -3.65 -1.03 -5.56
C VAL A 218 -4.22 -1.04 -6.97
N PHE A 219 -3.51 -1.66 -7.90
CA PHE A 219 -3.95 -1.88 -9.28
C PHE A 219 -4.49 -3.28 -9.44
N TYR A 220 -5.58 -3.41 -10.17
CA TYR A 220 -6.27 -4.68 -10.36
C TYR A 220 -5.92 -5.35 -11.70
N THR A 221 -6.13 -6.66 -11.75
CA THR A 221 -6.34 -7.44 -12.96
C THR A 221 -7.77 -7.99 -12.94
N ASP A 222 -8.18 -8.68 -14.00
CA ASP A 222 -9.50 -9.33 -14.04
C ASP A 222 -9.72 -10.34 -12.90
N THR A 223 -8.64 -10.89 -12.32
CA THR A 223 -8.70 -11.97 -11.34
C THR A 223 -7.91 -11.70 -10.06
N GLY A 224 -7.41 -10.48 -9.84
CA GLY A 224 -6.57 -10.22 -8.68
C GLY A 224 -5.86 -8.86 -8.72
N VAL A 225 -4.64 -8.84 -8.18
CA VAL A 225 -3.83 -7.63 -8.06
C VAL A 225 -2.72 -7.64 -9.11
N ARG A 226 -2.53 -6.52 -9.78
CA ARG A 226 -1.43 -6.28 -10.73
C ARG A 226 -0.19 -5.78 -10.00
N GLY A 227 -0.37 -4.83 -9.10
CA GLY A 227 0.70 -4.22 -8.35
C GLY A 227 0.19 -3.21 -7.35
N ILE A 228 1.09 -2.76 -6.49
CA ILE A 228 0.87 -1.81 -5.42
C ILE A 228 1.96 -0.73 -5.48
N ILE A 229 1.57 0.51 -5.21
CA ILE A 229 2.48 1.64 -4.99
C ILE A 229 2.21 2.18 -3.59
N ILE A 230 3.25 2.41 -2.81
CA ILE A 230 3.16 2.93 -1.43
C ILE A 230 4.05 4.16 -1.30
N ASN A 231 3.59 5.17 -0.56
CA ASN A 231 4.33 6.38 -0.30
C ASN A 231 4.01 6.94 1.10
N ASP A 232 5.04 7.40 1.81
CA ASP A 232 4.98 7.95 3.17
C ASP A 232 5.31 9.45 3.23
N SER A 233 5.51 10.10 2.07
CA SER A 233 5.75 11.54 2.02
C SER A 233 4.46 12.34 2.26
N ASP A 234 4.56 13.42 3.03
CA ASP A 234 3.44 14.34 3.32
C ASP A 234 2.69 14.77 2.05
N ALA A 235 3.42 14.99 0.95
CA ALA A 235 2.86 15.45 -0.31
C ALA A 235 2.03 14.35 -1.01
N ALA A 236 2.48 13.10 -0.96
CA ALA A 236 1.74 11.96 -1.48
C ALA A 236 0.49 11.67 -0.65
N ILE A 237 0.61 11.73 0.68
CA ILE A 237 -0.51 11.54 1.62
C ILE A 237 -1.55 12.65 1.42
N GLN A 238 -1.12 13.90 1.26
CA GLN A 238 -2.03 15.01 0.95
C GLN A 238 -2.76 14.81 -0.38
N TRP A 239 -2.06 14.34 -1.42
CA TRP A 239 -2.71 14.00 -2.69
C TRP A 239 -3.75 12.89 -2.51
N ALA A 240 -3.41 11.83 -1.76
CA ALA A 240 -4.34 10.74 -1.48
C ALA A 240 -5.58 11.21 -0.72
N HIS A 241 -5.42 12.10 0.26
CA HIS A 241 -6.55 12.75 0.95
C HIS A 241 -7.45 13.50 -0.01
N ASN A 242 -6.90 14.28 -0.93
CA ASN A 242 -7.72 15.01 -1.92
C ASN A 242 -8.56 14.04 -2.78
N GLN A 243 -7.98 12.91 -3.21
CA GLN A 243 -8.72 11.88 -3.96
C GLN A 243 -9.81 11.23 -3.09
N TRP A 244 -9.49 10.88 -1.85
CA TRP A 244 -10.43 10.29 -0.90
C TRP A 244 -11.58 11.25 -0.57
N GLU A 245 -11.28 12.51 -0.29
CA GLU A 245 -12.28 13.56 -0.02
C GLU A 245 -13.18 13.83 -1.23
N SER A 246 -12.61 13.82 -2.44
CA SER A 246 -13.39 13.99 -3.67
C SER A 246 -14.42 12.88 -3.85
N VAL A 247 -14.07 11.63 -3.53
CA VAL A 247 -15.00 10.49 -3.60
C VAL A 247 -16.00 10.52 -2.45
N MET A 248 -15.55 10.86 -1.25
CA MET A 248 -16.39 10.96 -0.05
C MET A 248 -17.48 12.03 -0.14
N ALA A 249 -17.25 13.11 -0.91
CA ALA A 249 -18.18 14.24 -1.00
C ALA A 249 -19.59 13.84 -1.47
N ASP A 250 -19.66 12.89 -2.40
CA ASP A 250 -20.91 12.40 -3.00
C ASP A 250 -21.30 10.99 -2.48
N ALA A 251 -20.48 10.40 -1.61
CA ALA A 251 -20.69 9.05 -1.10
C ALA A 251 -21.86 8.99 -0.08
N THR A 252 -22.66 7.94 -0.17
CA THR A 252 -23.80 7.68 0.70
C THR A 252 -23.51 6.54 1.65
N SER A 253 -23.82 6.70 2.94
CA SER A 253 -23.60 5.64 3.91
C SER A 253 -24.46 4.41 3.61
N ILE A 254 -23.85 3.23 3.72
CA ILE A 254 -24.51 1.94 3.58
C ILE A 254 -25.22 1.60 4.90
N HIS A 255 -26.21 2.42 5.29
CA HIS A 255 -27.05 2.19 6.46
C HIS A 255 -28.40 1.59 6.06
N GLN A 256 -28.55 0.26 6.27
CA GLN A 256 -29.78 -0.54 6.41
C GLN A 256 -30.94 -0.40 5.41
N SER A 257 -30.90 0.51 4.44
CA SER A 257 -32.04 0.86 3.57
C SER A 257 -31.64 0.91 2.11
N THR A 258 -31.12 -0.19 1.55
CA THR A 258 -31.24 -0.41 0.10
C THR A 258 -32.55 -1.16 -0.14
N PRO A 259 -33.40 -0.73 -1.11
CA PRO A 259 -34.85 -0.84 -1.02
C PRO A 259 -35.40 -2.26 -1.12
N GLN A 260 -36.56 -2.41 -0.48
CA GLN A 260 -37.58 -3.40 -0.74
C GLN A 260 -37.68 -3.71 -2.24
N VAL A 261 -37.34 -4.95 -2.61
CA VAL A 261 -37.70 -5.54 -3.91
C VAL A 261 -39.15 -5.16 -4.17
N ALA A 262 -39.38 -4.39 -5.24
CA ALA A 262 -40.71 -3.99 -5.65
C ALA A 262 -41.50 -5.25 -6.04
N ASN A 263 -42.20 -5.83 -5.07
CA ASN A 263 -43.39 -6.63 -5.35
C ASN A 263 -44.43 -5.68 -5.95
N SER A 264 -44.36 -5.50 -7.26
CA SER A 264 -45.56 -5.21 -8.02
C SER A 264 -46.41 -6.47 -7.99
N GLU A 265 -47.73 -6.29 -7.86
CA GLU A 265 -48.79 -7.32 -7.71
C GLU A 265 -49.01 -7.72 -6.23
N ILE A 266 -50.13 -7.44 -5.55
CA ILE A 266 -51.51 -7.12 -5.92
C ILE A 266 -52.11 -6.30 -4.78
N SER A 267 -52.73 -5.15 -5.08
CA SER A 267 -53.69 -4.53 -4.18
C SER A 267 -55.10 -4.75 -4.72
N GLY A 268 -55.84 -5.60 -4.00
CA GLY A 268 -57.24 -5.41 -3.68
C GLY A 268 -58.27 -5.56 -4.79
N ASP A 269 -58.99 -6.68 -4.77
CA ASP A 269 -60.44 -6.55 -4.58
C ASP A 269 -60.96 -7.73 -3.74
N SER A 270 -61.82 -7.42 -2.77
CA SER A 270 -62.43 -8.40 -1.88
C SER A 270 -63.93 -8.18 -1.82
N ARG A 271 -64.63 -9.30 -2.04
CA ARG A 271 -66.05 -9.63 -1.79
C ARG A 271 -67.08 -9.15 -2.82
N MET A 272 -67.74 -10.13 -3.45
CA MET A 272 -69.04 -10.63 -2.98
C MET A 272 -69.32 -12.07 -3.44
N GLU A 273 -70.11 -12.76 -2.63
CA GLU A 273 -70.58 -14.15 -2.72
C GLU A 273 -71.37 -14.44 -4.01
N ASN A 274 -71.25 -15.65 -4.56
CA ASN A 274 -72.43 -16.46 -4.87
C ASN A 274 -72.14 -17.95 -5.07
N THR A 275 -73.16 -18.74 -4.74
CA THR A 275 -73.28 -20.20 -4.64
C THR A 275 -73.40 -20.92 -6.00
N VAL A 276 -73.32 -22.28 -5.94
CA VAL A 276 -73.73 -23.33 -6.91
C VAL A 276 -72.58 -23.83 -7.82
N SER A 277 -72.36 -25.10 -8.15
CA SER A 277 -72.71 -26.47 -7.71
C SER A 277 -72.05 -27.38 -8.77
N SER A 278 -71.64 -28.59 -8.37
CA SER A 278 -71.49 -29.79 -9.24
C SER A 278 -70.35 -29.81 -10.27
N THR A 279 -69.72 -30.91 -10.67
CA THR A 279 -69.46 -32.31 -10.25
C THR A 279 -68.43 -32.82 -11.31
N GLU A 280 -67.77 -33.96 -11.06
CA GLU A 280 -67.08 -34.83 -12.04
C GLU A 280 -65.65 -34.39 -12.43
N ASP A 281 -64.67 -35.26 -12.65
CA ASP A 281 -64.33 -36.63 -12.24
C ASP A 281 -62.98 -36.90 -12.96
N ILE A 282 -62.06 -37.64 -12.31
CA ILE A 282 -61.18 -38.70 -12.90
C ILE A 282 -60.11 -38.23 -13.95
N ASP A 283 -58.82 -38.60 -14.00
CA ASP A 283 -57.98 -39.79 -13.74
C ASP A 283 -56.53 -39.27 -13.49
N VAL A 284 -55.73 -39.71 -12.52
CA VAL A 284 -54.92 -40.95 -12.46
C VAL A 284 -54.09 -41.22 -13.73
N ASP A 285 -52.77 -40.99 -13.67
CA ASP A 285 -51.88 -42.12 -13.94
C ASP A 285 -50.55 -42.03 -13.21
N SER A 286 -50.12 -43.20 -12.78
CA SER A 286 -48.98 -43.52 -11.95
C SER A 286 -47.92 -44.13 -12.85
N ASN A 287 -46.64 -44.02 -12.52
CA ASN A 287 -45.72 -45.16 -12.68
C ASN A 287 -44.50 -44.99 -11.77
N LEU A 288 -44.49 -45.83 -10.73
CA LEU A 288 -43.30 -46.38 -10.11
C LEU A 288 -42.74 -47.50 -11.00
N GLU A 289 -41.42 -47.67 -10.99
CA GLU A 289 -40.73 -48.96 -10.78
C GLU A 289 -39.25 -48.60 -10.49
N THR A 290 -38.81 -48.57 -9.22
CA THR A 290 -38.17 -49.67 -8.46
C THR A 290 -37.20 -50.54 -9.26
N ASN A 291 -35.92 -50.52 -8.89
CA ASN A 291 -35.32 -51.73 -8.34
C ASN A 291 -34.10 -51.48 -7.46
N SER A 292 -34.14 -52.20 -6.34
CA SER A 292 -33.21 -52.31 -5.23
C SER A 292 -32.03 -53.22 -5.54
N ASN A 293 -30.95 -53.09 -4.74
CA ASN A 293 -30.32 -54.15 -3.93
C ASN A 293 -28.87 -53.75 -3.57
N THR A 294 -28.55 -53.48 -2.28
CA THR A 294 -27.98 -54.39 -1.25
C THR A 294 -26.54 -54.83 -1.55
N GLU A 295 -25.55 -54.90 -0.65
CA GLU A 295 -25.41 -55.15 0.80
C GLU A 295 -23.96 -54.69 1.17
N THR A 296 -23.71 -54.06 2.33
CA THR A 296 -23.02 -54.61 3.55
C THR A 296 -21.49 -54.79 3.35
N THR A 297 -20.57 -54.38 4.24
CA THR A 297 -20.40 -54.78 5.66
C THR A 297 -19.23 -53.96 6.29
N ASP A 298 -19.36 -53.60 7.58
CA ASP A 298 -18.39 -53.59 8.71
C ASP A 298 -16.94 -53.04 8.53
N GLU A 299 -16.21 -52.46 9.51
CA GLU A 299 -16.13 -52.61 10.98
C GLU A 299 -15.24 -51.44 11.51
N ILE A 300 -15.64 -50.62 12.50
CA ILE A 300 -15.24 -50.59 13.95
C ILE A 300 -13.72 -50.50 14.28
N GLY A 301 -13.35 -49.52 15.14
CA GLY A 301 -12.28 -49.64 16.15
C GLY A 301 -11.35 -48.42 16.33
N ALA A 302 -11.70 -47.45 17.20
CA ALA A 302 -11.10 -47.20 18.54
C ALA A 302 -9.65 -46.65 18.54
N GLN A 303 -9.45 -45.35 18.84
CA GLN A 303 -9.01 -44.77 20.13
C GLN A 303 -7.73 -45.38 20.74
N THR A 304 -6.72 -44.54 21.06
CA THR A 304 -6.32 -44.18 22.45
C THR A 304 -5.13 -43.21 22.43
N GLU A 305 -5.20 -42.21 23.32
CA GLU A 305 -4.19 -41.22 23.70
C GLU A 305 -2.90 -41.82 24.28
N GLN A 306 -1.77 -41.10 24.17
CA GLN A 306 -0.83 -41.06 25.28
C GLN A 306 -0.09 -39.71 25.38
N THR A 307 -0.16 -39.20 26.60
CA THR A 307 0.45 -38.01 27.20
C THR A 307 1.98 -38.08 27.30
N ALA A 308 2.61 -36.91 27.30
CA ALA A 308 3.87 -36.68 28.00
C ALA A 308 3.84 -35.26 28.60
N GLU A 309 3.61 -35.22 29.91
CA GLU A 309 3.87 -34.07 30.78
C GLU A 309 5.37 -33.83 30.90
N SER A 310 5.77 -32.57 31.00
CA SER A 310 6.98 -32.18 31.72
C SER A 310 6.73 -30.87 32.44
N ASP A 311 6.76 -31.04 33.75
CA ASP A 311 6.60 -30.11 34.86
C ASP A 311 7.68 -29.03 34.87
N SER A 312 7.35 -27.80 35.29
CA SER A 312 8.10 -27.03 36.32
C SER A 312 7.52 -25.61 36.50
N ALA A 313 7.19 -25.32 37.75
CA ALA A 313 6.65 -24.07 38.28
C ALA A 313 7.70 -22.95 38.48
N SER A 314 7.20 -21.71 38.60
CA SER A 314 7.83 -20.40 38.92
C SER A 314 8.45 -20.31 40.35
N PRO A 315 8.77 -19.14 40.98
CA PRO A 315 8.92 -17.71 40.57
C PRO A 315 10.14 -16.96 41.20
N HIS A 316 10.33 -15.66 40.90
CA HIS A 316 10.80 -14.52 41.76
C HIS A 316 11.38 -13.41 40.87
N GLU A 317 10.81 -12.20 40.79
CA GLU A 317 10.93 -11.04 41.70
C GLU A 317 12.33 -10.40 41.81
N ASP A 318 12.39 -9.19 41.25
CA ASP A 318 12.89 -7.94 41.85
C ASP A 318 14.39 -7.79 42.18
N GLN A 319 15.08 -6.90 41.44
CA GLN A 319 15.74 -5.72 42.04
C GLN A 319 16.41 -4.80 41.01
N THR A 320 15.92 -3.57 41.00
CA THR A 320 16.56 -2.28 40.74
C THR A 320 17.94 -2.16 41.41
N THR A 321 18.92 -1.49 40.78
CA THR A 321 19.62 -0.29 41.32
C THR A 321 20.74 0.21 40.37
N GLN A 322 20.74 1.55 40.27
CA GLN A 322 21.62 2.51 39.62
C GLN A 322 23.10 2.53 40.01
N ALA A 323 23.88 3.21 39.14
CA ALA A 323 25.07 4.03 39.40
C ALA A 323 26.37 3.26 39.76
N ASP A 324 27.59 3.65 39.37
CA ASP A 324 28.13 4.99 39.20
C ASP A 324 29.38 5.05 38.28
N THR A 325 29.58 6.27 37.80
CA THR A 325 30.72 6.97 37.18
C THR A 325 32.11 6.70 37.79
N GLU A 326 33.17 6.65 36.96
CA GLU A 326 34.38 7.53 37.00
C GLU A 326 35.67 6.87 36.42
N THR A 327 36.16 7.51 35.35
CA THR A 327 37.51 8.09 35.20
C THR A 327 38.76 7.23 35.46
N SER A 328 39.58 7.01 34.42
CA SER A 328 41.02 7.29 34.50
C SER A 328 41.64 7.44 33.10
N GLU A 329 42.10 8.65 32.82
CA GLU A 329 43.21 8.91 31.89
C GLU A 329 44.45 8.12 32.31
N PHE A 330 45.26 7.66 31.35
CA PHE A 330 46.72 7.66 31.48
C PHE A 330 47.34 7.84 30.09
N GLN A 331 48.03 8.96 29.96
CA GLN A 331 48.97 9.28 28.88
C GLN A 331 50.12 8.27 28.89
N ASP A 332 50.66 7.96 27.71
CA ASP A 332 52.06 7.56 27.61
C ASP A 332 52.72 8.29 26.45
N ASN A 333 53.74 9.07 26.79
CA ASN A 333 54.58 9.83 25.89
C ASN A 333 56.04 9.47 26.21
N SER A 334 56.70 8.86 25.22
CA SER A 334 58.12 8.97 24.87
C SER A 334 59.21 8.74 25.94
N GLY A 335 60.08 7.77 25.63
CA GLY A 335 61.53 8.02 25.60
C GLY A 335 62.43 7.11 26.42
N SER A 336 62.97 6.05 25.80
CA SER A 336 64.40 5.67 25.69
C SER A 336 64.56 4.29 25.10
#